data_AF-A0A1I0CHV0-F1
#
_entry.id   AF-A0A1I0CHV0-F1
#
_cell.length_a   1.000
_cell.length_b   1.000
_cell.length_c   1.000
_cell.angle_alpha   90.00
_cell.angle_beta   90.00
_cell.angle_gamma   90.00
#
_symmetry.space_group_name_H-M   'P 1'
#
loop_
_entity.id
_entity.type
_entity.pdbx_description
1 polymer ?
#
loop_
_entity_poly.entity_id
_entity_poly.type
_entity_poly.pdbx_seq_one_letter_code
_entity_poly.pdbx_strand_id
1 'polypeptide(L)'
;MRKSILYGFAVLLLLSITSFFNFSLYLSIISIIGFGSVFISGLIVGAFVRERDLYSSTKSSNRERKDRKIGLRIAAFGLPFVITSIILFVFIHNG
;
A
#
# COMPACT_ATOMS: atom_id res chain seq x y z
N MET A 1 -11.91 0.38 5.30
CA MET A 1 -10.67 -0.39 5.61
C MET A 1 -10.84 -1.83 5.20
N ARG A 2 -11.78 -2.61 5.78
CA ARG A 2 -12.05 -4.00 5.36
C ARG A 2 -12.24 -4.18 3.85
N LYS A 3 -13.05 -3.33 3.21
CA LYS A 3 -13.25 -3.35 1.75
C LYS A 3 -11.96 -3.10 0.95
N SER A 4 -11.12 -2.15 1.39
CA SER A 4 -9.85 -1.81 0.73
C SER A 4 -8.85 -2.97 0.77
N ILE A 5 -8.76 -3.66 1.91
CA ILE A 5 -7.94 -4.87 2.06
C ILE A 5 -8.48 -5.99 1.15
N LEU A 6 -9.80 -6.18 1.14
CA LEU A 6 -10.45 -7.17 0.29
C LEU A 6 -10.17 -6.93 -1.21
N TYR A 7 -10.23 -5.68 -1.66
CA TYR A 7 -9.86 -5.32 -3.04
C TYR A 7 -8.38 -5.61 -3.31
N GLY A 8 -7.48 -5.35 -2.35
CA GLY A 8 -6.07 -5.72 -2.46
C GLY A 8 -5.89 -7.22 -2.69
N PHE A 9 -6.56 -8.06 -1.89
CA PHE A 9 -6.54 -9.51 -2.07
C PHE A 9 -7.16 -9.96 -3.39
N ALA A 10 -8.28 -9.36 -3.82
CA ALA A 10 -8.93 -9.71 -5.09
C ALA A 10 -8.03 -9.41 -6.29
N VAL A 11 -7.36 -8.25 -6.29
CA VAL A 11 -6.40 -7.88 -7.34
C VAL A 11 -5.16 -8.76 -7.29
N LEU A 12 -4.68 -9.10 -6.09
CA LEU A 12 -3.54 -10.00 -5.91
C LEU A 12 -3.86 -11.41 -6.43
N LEU A 13 -5.07 -11.91 -6.21
CA LEU A 13 -5.53 -13.21 -6.71
C LEU A 13 -5.63 -13.21 -8.25
N LEU A 14 -6.17 -12.14 -8.84
CA LEU A 14 -6.17 -11.93 -10.30
C LEU A 14 -4.74 -11.91 -10.87
N LEU A 15 -3.84 -11.18 -10.22
CA LEU A 15 -2.43 -11.10 -10.63
C LEU A 15 -1.69 -12.42 -10.41
N SER A 16 -2.12 -13.26 -9.47
CA SER A 16 -1.51 -14.58 -9.24
C SER A 16 -1.54 -15.46 -10.50
N ILE A 17 -2.47 -15.24 -11.43
CA ILE A 17 -2.51 -15.94 -12.72
C ILE A 17 -1.24 -15.66 -13.54
N THR A 18 -0.69 -14.44 -13.48
CA THR A 18 0.55 -14.09 -14.19
C THR A 18 1.77 -14.85 -13.67
N SER A 19 1.75 -15.34 -12.43
CA SER A 19 2.85 -16.14 -11.87
C SER A 19 3.07 -17.45 -12.64
N PHE A 20 2.02 -18.03 -13.22
CA PHE A 20 2.11 -19.25 -14.03
C PHE A 20 2.81 -19.04 -15.37
N PHE A 21 2.74 -17.82 -15.91
CA PHE A 21 3.37 -17.48 -17.19
C PHE A 21 4.81 -17.00 -17.01
N ASN A 22 5.03 -16.12 -16.04
CA ASN A 22 6.34 -15.56 -15.77
C ASN A 22 6.44 -15.07 -14.33
N PHE A 23 7.14 -15.85 -13.51
CA PHE A 23 7.33 -15.58 -12.10
C PHE A 23 8.11 -14.28 -11.82
N SER A 24 9.08 -13.93 -12.69
CA SER A 24 9.88 -12.71 -12.55
C SER A 24 9.05 -11.44 -12.80
N LEU A 25 8.20 -11.46 -13.82
CA LEU A 25 7.24 -10.38 -14.09
C LEU A 25 6.22 -10.24 -12.94
N TYR A 26 5.71 -11.35 -12.43
CA TYR A 26 4.79 -11.36 -11.29
C TYR A 26 5.39 -10.69 -10.05
N LEU A 27 6.62 -11.10 -9.67
CA LEU A 27 7.34 -10.49 -8.54
C LEU A 27 7.57 -8.99 -8.73
N SER A 28 7.94 -8.59 -9.95
CA SER A 28 8.17 -7.18 -10.28
C SER A 28 6.89 -6.35 -10.10
N ILE A 29 5.76 -6.83 -10.62
CA ILE A 29 4.47 -6.14 -10.53
C ILE A 29 4.02 -6.01 -9.07
N ILE A 30 4.06 -7.10 -8.30
CA ILE A 30 3.66 -7.07 -6.89
C ILE A 30 4.57 -6.14 -6.08
N SER A 31 5.87 -6.17 -6.33
CA SER A 31 6.82 -5.31 -5.61
C SER A 31 6.59 -3.84 -5.92
N ILE A 32 6.36 -3.48 -7.19
CA ILE A 32 6.03 -2.10 -7.58
C ILE A 32 4.73 -1.63 -6.93
N ILE A 33 3.67 -2.45 -6.95
CA ILE A 33 2.38 -2.09 -6.36
C ILE A 33 2.48 -2.00 -4.84
N GLY A 34 3.15 -2.96 -4.20
CA GLY A 34 3.37 -3.00 -2.75
C GLY A 34 4.19 -1.81 -2.25
N PHE A 35 5.39 -1.61 -2.79
CA PHE A 35 6.23 -0.47 -2.41
C PHE A 35 5.62 0.87 -2.82
N GLY A 36 5.05 0.96 -4.01
CA GLY A 36 4.42 2.18 -4.51
C GLY A 36 3.26 2.64 -3.63
N SER A 37 2.39 1.72 -3.20
CA SER A 37 1.26 2.04 -2.32
C SER A 37 1.70 2.45 -0.91
N VAL A 38 2.73 1.82 -0.34
CA VAL A 38 3.32 2.23 0.94
C VAL A 38 3.98 3.60 0.81
N PHE A 39 4.74 3.83 -0.25
CA PHE A 39 5.44 5.08 -0.51
C PHE A 39 4.46 6.24 -0.70
N ILE A 40 3.42 6.06 -1.53
CA ILE A 40 2.35 7.06 -1.73
C ILE A 40 1.61 7.31 -0.42
N SER A 41 1.29 6.27 0.35
CA SER A 41 0.66 6.45 1.66
C SER A 41 1.55 7.24 2.63
N GLY A 42 2.85 6.93 2.66
CA GLY A 42 3.84 7.64 3.46
C GLY A 42 4.01 9.10 3.05
N LEU A 43 4.03 9.40 1.74
CA LEU A 43 4.05 10.78 1.23
C LEU A 43 2.80 11.54 1.61
N ILE A 44 1.62 10.94 1.44
CA ILE A 44 0.34 11.54 1.82
C ILE A 44 0.35 11.85 3.32
N VAL A 45 0.63 10.86 4.17
CA VAL A 45 0.64 11.05 5.63
C VAL A 45 1.75 12.02 6.07
N GLY A 46 2.95 11.94 5.49
CA GLY A 46 4.11 12.76 5.83
C GLY A 46 3.99 14.21 5.40
N ALA A 47 3.38 14.49 4.24
CA ALA A 47 3.06 15.86 3.82
C ALA A 47 2.14 16.56 4.83
N PHE A 48 1.19 15.83 5.42
CA PHE A 48 0.28 16.39 6.42
C PHE A 48 0.89 16.56 7.82
N VAL A 49 1.84 15.70 8.22
CA VAL A 49 2.58 15.92 9.47
C VAL A 49 3.33 17.26 9.40
N ARG A 50 3.89 17.58 8.22
CA ARG A 50 4.61 18.85 8.00
C ARG A 50 3.70 20.08 7.96
N GLU A 51 2.46 19.95 7.45
CA GLU A 51 1.45 21.03 7.54
C GLU A 51 0.96 21.28 8.97
N ARG A 52 0.91 20.23 9.81
CA ARG A 52 0.50 20.33 11.23
C ARG A 52 1.41 21.24 12.05
N ASP A 53 2.71 21.19 11.77
CA ASP A 53 3.73 22.01 12.45
C ASP A 53 3.70 23.47 11.96
N LEU A 54 3.18 23.73 10.76
CA LEU A 54 3.12 25.05 10.14
C LEU A 54 1.78 25.79 10.36
N TYR A 55 0.67 25.07 10.57
CA TYR A 55 -0.69 25.63 10.68
C TYR A 55 -1.38 25.26 12.00
N SER A 56 -0.72 25.51 13.14
CA SER A 56 -1.28 25.30 14.48
C SER A 56 -2.50 26.18 14.84
N SER A 57 -2.93 27.09 13.96
CA SER A 57 -4.10 27.94 14.17
C SER A 57 -5.13 27.79 13.07
N THR A 58 -6.29 27.25 13.47
CA THR A 58 -7.63 27.59 12.95
C THR A 58 -8.15 26.75 11.77
N LYS A 59 -9.11 25.86 12.07
CA LYS A 59 -10.14 25.28 11.18
C LYS A 59 -9.69 24.33 10.04
N SER A 60 -9.23 23.11 10.35
CA SER A 60 -9.23 22.01 9.34
C SER A 60 -9.30 20.57 9.88
N SER A 61 -9.78 20.36 11.11
CA SER A 61 -9.75 19.02 11.75
C SER A 61 -10.52 17.92 11.00
N ASN A 62 -11.54 18.29 10.21
CA ASN A 62 -12.38 17.33 9.49
C ASN A 62 -11.79 16.89 8.14
N ARG A 63 -11.09 17.79 7.43
CA ARG A 63 -10.37 17.48 6.19
C ARG A 63 -9.17 16.59 6.48
N GLU A 64 -8.38 16.99 7.47
CA GLU A 64 -7.20 16.25 7.91
C GLU A 64 -7.50 14.80 8.35
N ARG A 65 -8.61 14.59 9.10
CA ARG A 65 -9.08 13.24 9.45
C ARG A 65 -9.53 12.43 8.24
N LYS A 66 -10.09 13.06 7.21
CA LYS A 66 -10.54 12.38 5.98
C LYS A 66 -9.34 11.97 5.13
N ASP A 67 -8.33 12.82 5.02
CA ASP A 67 -7.15 12.58 4.20
C ASP A 67 -6.21 11.56 4.85
N ARG A 68 -6.07 11.58 6.18
CA ARG A 68 -5.41 10.49 6.93
C ARG A 68 -6.12 9.14 6.74
N LYS A 69 -7.46 9.12 6.69
CA LYS A 69 -8.23 7.90 6.38
C LYS A 69 -8.00 7.42 4.94
N ILE A 70 -7.73 8.31 3.99
CA ILE A 70 -7.40 7.95 2.61
C ILE A 70 -6.00 7.33 2.56
N GLY A 71 -5.00 7.98 3.17
CA GLY A 71 -3.64 7.42 3.28
C GLY A 71 -3.65 6.01 3.89
N LEU A 72 -4.39 5.81 4.98
CA LEU A 72 -4.49 4.48 5.61
C LEU A 72 -5.21 3.43 4.74
N ARG A 73 -6.17 3.85 3.90
CA ARG A 73 -6.83 2.94 2.95
C ARG A 73 -5.90 2.52 1.83
N ILE A 74 -5.06 3.43 1.35
CA ILE A 74 -4.04 3.15 0.32
C ILE A 74 -3.00 2.18 0.87
N ALA A 75 -2.49 2.43 2.08
CA ALA A 75 -1.60 1.49 2.75
C ALA A 75 -2.25 0.12 2.93
N ALA A 76 -3.51 0.08 3.39
CA ALA A 76 -4.23 -1.17 3.61
C ALA A 76 -4.52 -1.95 2.31
N PHE A 77 -4.65 -1.27 1.17
CA PHE A 77 -4.73 -1.91 -0.15
C PHE A 77 -3.38 -2.49 -0.60
N GLY A 78 -2.29 -1.79 -0.31
CA GLY A 78 -0.91 -2.19 -0.62
C GLY A 78 -0.35 -3.33 0.22
N LEU A 79 -0.82 -3.43 1.47
CA LEU A 79 -0.30 -4.33 2.48
C LEU A 79 -0.29 -5.82 2.06
N PRO A 80 -1.34 -6.37 1.42
CA PRO A 80 -1.31 -7.73 0.88
C PRO A 80 -0.16 -7.96 -0.11
N PHE A 81 0.12 -7.01 -1.01
CA PHE A 81 1.20 -7.11 -1.98
C PHE A 81 2.58 -7.13 -1.31
N VAL A 82 2.78 -6.28 -0.30
CA VAL A 82 4.03 -6.25 0.46
C VAL A 82 4.24 -7.57 1.22
N ILE A 83 3.21 -8.07 1.91
CA ILE A 83 3.28 -9.35 2.63
C ILE A 83 3.61 -10.48 1.65
N THR A 84 2.91 -10.57 0.52
CA THR A 84 3.15 -11.62 -0.47
C THR A 84 4.55 -11.52 -1.08
N SER A 85 5.04 -10.31 -1.38
CA SER A 85 6.41 -10.11 -1.85
C SER A 85 7.45 -10.59 -0.84
N ILE A 86 7.30 -10.25 0.45
CA ILE A 86 8.20 -10.72 1.51
C ILE A 86 8.15 -12.24 1.65
N ILE A 87 6.96 -12.84 1.69
CA ILE A 87 6.80 -14.29 1.82
C ILE A 87 7.49 -15.00 0.65
N LEU A 88 7.25 -14.55 -0.59
CA LEU A 88 7.86 -15.14 -1.77
C LEU A 88 9.38 -14.96 -1.76
N PHE A 89 9.87 -13.78 -1.40
CA PHE A 89 11.30 -13.52 -1.28
C PHE A 89 11.98 -14.47 -0.30
N VAL A 90 11.41 -14.65 0.90
CA VAL A 90 11.91 -15.59 1.91
C VAL A 90 11.87 -17.04 1.41
N PHE A 91 10.80 -17.42 0.72
CA PHE A 91 10.65 -18.78 0.21
C PHE A 91 11.65 -19.11 -0.92
N ILE A 92 11.92 -18.15 -1.80
CA ILE A 92 12.93 -18.29 -2.87
C ILE A 92 14.34 -18.36 -2.30
N HIS A 93 14.64 -17.62 -1.23
CA HIS A 93 15.99 -17.55 -0.68
C HIS A 93 16.33 -18.72 0.25
N ASN A 94 15.33 -19.34 0.88
CA ASN A 94 15.50 -20.51 1.76
C ASN A 94 15.20 -21.86 1.07
N GLY A 95 14.83 -21.84 -0.22
CA GLY A 95 14.45 -23.02 -1.01
C GLY A 95 15.51 -23.46 -1.99
#